data_AF-A0A933A189-F1
#
_entry.id   AF-A0A933A189-F1
#
_cell.length_a   1.000
_cell.length_b   1.000
_cell.length_c   1.000
_cell.angle_alpha   90.00
_cell.angle_beta   90.00
_cell.angle_gamma   90.00
#
_symmetry.space_group_name_H-M   'P 1'
#
loop_
_entity.id
_entity.type
_entity.pdbx_description
1 polymer ?
#
loop_
_entity_poly.entity_id
_entity_poly.type
_entity_poly.pdbx_seq_one_letter_code
_entity_poly.pdbx_strand_id
1 'polypeptide(L)'
;MAEVTARQQQIQEIIMSLGRDDIGVGDVQDIGEGRLCITMSRGHLTHKAEIDAAALEDPMAAKSALMLAIEGLSKRVEDEHIKQSRDAA
;
A
#
# COMPACT_ATOMS: atom_id res chain seq x y z
N MET A 1 10.12 14.16 -11.00
CA MET A 1 8.73 13.78 -11.32
C MET A 1 8.65 12.45 -12.06
N ALA A 2 9.44 12.19 -13.12
CA ALA A 2 9.41 10.91 -13.84
C ALA A 2 9.72 9.66 -12.98
N GLU A 3 10.64 9.79 -12.01
CA GLU A 3 11.05 8.68 -11.12
C GLU A 3 9.95 8.25 -10.14
N VAL A 4 9.14 9.20 -9.67
CA VAL A 4 8.01 8.92 -8.78
C VAL A 4 6.91 8.17 -9.51
N THR A 5 6.60 8.58 -10.75
CA THR A 5 5.62 7.88 -11.59
C THR A 5 6.06 6.45 -11.92
N ALA A 6 7.35 6.23 -12.17
CA ALA A 6 7.90 4.89 -12.39
C ALA A 6 7.76 4.01 -11.14
N ARG A 7 8.05 4.54 -9.95
CA ARG A 7 7.86 3.81 -8.68
C ARG A 7 6.41 3.46 -8.41
N GLN A 8 5.49 4.40 -8.65
CA GLN A 8 4.05 4.15 -8.49
C GLN A 8 3.59 3.00 -9.39
N GLN A 9 4.00 3.01 -10.66
CA GLN A 9 3.67 1.95 -11.60
C GLN A 9 4.28 0.61 -11.18
N GLN A 10 5.55 0.59 -10.77
CA GLN A 10 6.22 -0.62 -10.28
C GLN A 10 5.48 -1.22 -9.06
N ILE A 11 5.11 -0.38 -8.09
CA ILE A 11 4.35 -0.82 -6.90
C ILE A 11 3.00 -1.40 -7.33
N GLN A 12 2.30 -0.74 -8.25
CA GLN A 12 1.02 -1.23 -8.76
C GLN A 12 1.15 -2.61 -9.43
N GLU A 13 2.16 -2.80 -10.28
CA GLU A 13 2.42 -4.09 -10.94
C GLU A 13 2.71 -5.21 -9.92
N ILE A 14 3.48 -4.92 -8.86
CA ILE A 14 3.77 -5.90 -7.81
C ILE A 14 2.51 -6.25 -7.04
N ILE A 15 1.69 -5.27 -6.65
CA ILE A 15 0.42 -5.52 -5.96
C ILE A 15 -0.53 -6.37 -6.82
N MET A 16 -0.60 -6.09 -8.12
CA MET A 16 -1.37 -6.93 -9.06
C MET A 16 -0.80 -8.36 -9.13
N SER A 17 0.53 -8.52 -9.11
CA SER A 17 1.17 -9.84 -9.10
C SER A 17 0.89 -10.66 -7.82
N LEU A 18 0.52 -9.98 -6.73
CA LEU A 18 0.07 -10.59 -5.47
C LEU A 18 -1.41 -10.97 -5.50
N GLY A 19 -2.13 -10.74 -6.62
CA GLY A 19 -3.55 -11.02 -6.75
C GLY A 19 -4.44 -10.04 -5.99
N ARG A 20 -3.97 -8.80 -5.77
CA ARG A 20 -4.69 -7.74 -5.05
C ARG A 20 -5.17 -6.65 -5.99
N ASP A 21 -6.05 -7.03 -6.92
CA ASP A 21 -6.75 -6.13 -7.85
C ASP A 21 -7.76 -5.20 -7.16
N ASP A 22 -8.11 -5.52 -5.92
CA ASP A 22 -8.98 -4.72 -5.04
C ASP A 22 -8.27 -3.54 -4.35
N ILE A 23 -6.97 -3.37 -4.57
CA ILE A 23 -6.15 -2.30 -3.96
C ILE A 23 -5.69 -1.30 -5.03
N GLY A 24 -6.06 -0.04 -4.84
CA GLY A 24 -5.54 1.09 -5.60
C GLY A 24 -4.23 1.63 -5.02
N VAL A 25 -3.30 2.01 -5.89
CA VAL A 25 -2.06 2.73 -5.53
C VAL A 25 -2.21 4.19 -5.93
N GLY A 26 -2.28 5.05 -4.93
CA GLY A 26 -2.32 6.50 -5.10
C GLY A 26 -0.91 7.09 -5.13
N ASP A 27 -0.71 8.13 -4.33
CA ASP A 27 0.52 8.90 -4.32
C ASP A 27 1.68 8.14 -3.65
N VAL A 28 2.87 8.27 -4.23
CA VAL A 28 4.14 7.72 -3.71
C VAL A 28 5.09 8.88 -3.47
N GLN A 29 5.39 9.15 -2.21
CA GLN A 29 6.22 10.27 -1.80
C GLN A 29 7.54 9.76 -1.23
N ASP A 30 8.65 10.36 -1.66
CA ASP A 30 9.92 10.21 -0.94
C ASP A 30 9.86 11.03 0.34
N ILE A 31 10.02 10.37 1.48
CA ILE A 31 9.97 11.01 2.81
C ILE A 31 11.37 11.19 3.42
N GLY A 32 12.42 10.97 2.63
CA GLY A 32 13.81 11.04 3.05
C GLY A 32 14.33 9.73 3.63
N GLU A 33 15.65 9.70 3.88
CA GLU A 33 16.35 8.55 4.47
C GLU A 33 16.20 7.23 3.68
N GLY A 34 15.89 7.31 2.39
CA GLY A 34 15.67 6.14 1.55
C GLY A 34 14.32 5.46 1.82
N ARG A 35 13.33 6.16 2.38
CA ARG A 35 11.97 5.66 2.61
C ARG A 35 10.95 6.29 1.67
N LEU A 36 9.95 5.50 1.30
CA LEU A 36 8.80 5.91 0.50
C LEU A 36 7.53 5.79 1.32
N CYS A 37 6.72 6.83 1.32
CA CYS A 37 5.34 6.78 1.79
C CYS A 37 4.40 6.49 0.62
N ILE A 38 3.71 5.36 0.67
CA ILE A 38 2.76 4.90 -0.34
C ILE A 38 1.35 5.11 0.19
N THR A 39 0.51 5.78 -0.58
CA THR A 39 -0.93 5.85 -0.33
C THR A 39 -1.62 4.70 -1.05
N MET A 40 -2.31 3.86 -0.30
CA MET A 40 -3.09 2.72 -0.80
C MET A 40 -4.57 2.93 -0.48
N SER A 41 -5.44 2.38 -1.30
CA SER A 41 -6.89 2.46 -1.10
C SER A 41 -7.61 1.15 -1.37
N ARG A 42 -8.68 0.88 -0.62
CA ARG A 42 -9.63 -0.21 -0.88
C ARG A 42 -11.04 0.30 -0.62
N GLY A 43 -11.84 0.46 -1.67
CA GLY A 43 -13.12 1.16 -1.57
C GLY A 43 -12.93 2.62 -1.15
N HIS A 44 -13.66 3.09 -0.13
CA HIS A 44 -13.52 4.44 0.43
C HIS A 44 -12.38 4.58 1.44
N LEU A 45 -11.74 3.47 1.84
CA LEU A 45 -10.66 3.49 2.81
C LEU A 45 -9.33 3.80 2.17
N THR A 46 -8.53 4.61 2.87
CA THR A 46 -7.16 4.95 2.51
C THR A 46 -6.21 4.61 3.64
N HIS A 47 -5.02 4.14 3.27
CA HIS A 47 -3.93 3.81 4.19
C HIS A 47 -2.62 4.32 3.64
N LYS A 48 -1.79 4.91 4.51
CA LYS A 48 -0.43 5.28 4.17
C LYS A 48 0.51 4.27 4.82
N ALA A 49 1.39 3.70 4.02
CA ALA A 49 2.42 2.78 4.46
C ALA A 49 3.79 3.33 4.10
N GLU A 50 4.76 3.14 4.99
CA GLU A 50 6.16 3.45 4.73
C GLU A 50 6.90 2.18 4.34
N ILE A 51 7.69 2.23 3.27
CA ILE A 51 8.57 1.15 2.86
C ILE A 51 9.96 1.70 2.55
N ASP A 52 10.99 0.86 2.66
CA ASP A 52 12.31 1.22 2.18
C ASP A 52 12.33 1.24 0.64
N ALA A 53 12.86 2.32 0.06
CA ALA A 53 13.02 2.47 -1.39
C ALA A 53 13.91 1.34 -1.96
N ALA A 54 14.94 0.95 -1.22
CA ALA A 54 15.84 -0.14 -1.59
C ALA A 54 15.11 -1.50 -1.67
N ALA A 55 14.01 -1.68 -0.93
CA ALA A 55 13.23 -2.92 -1.02
C ALA A 55 12.60 -3.10 -2.42
N LEU A 56 12.38 -2.01 -3.17
CA LEU A 56 11.85 -2.08 -4.55
C LEU A 56 12.89 -2.59 -5.56
N GLU A 57 14.16 -2.69 -5.20
CA GLU A 57 15.22 -3.18 -6.10
C GLU A 57 15.26 -4.71 -6.16
N ASP A 58 14.75 -5.40 -5.13
CA ASP A 58 14.67 -6.85 -5.08
C ASP A 58 13.21 -7.33 -5.13
N PRO A 59 12.82 -8.19 -6.09
CA PRO A 59 11.42 -8.63 -6.23
C PRO A 59 10.83 -9.33 -5.01
N MET A 60 11.65 -10.05 -4.23
CA MET A 60 11.19 -10.76 -3.04
C MET A 60 11.02 -9.80 -1.86
N ALA A 61 11.99 -8.89 -1.66
CA ALA A 61 11.90 -7.83 -0.65
C ALA A 61 10.72 -6.89 -0.93
N ALA A 62 10.52 -6.51 -2.19
CA ALA A 62 9.42 -5.63 -2.60
C ALA A 62 8.07 -6.27 -2.28
N LYS A 63 7.90 -7.56 -2.60
CA LYS A 63 6.69 -8.32 -2.27
C LYS A 63 6.45 -8.39 -0.76
N SER A 64 7.49 -8.71 0.01
CA SER A 64 7.37 -8.78 1.48
C SER A 64 7.00 -7.43 2.09
N ALA A 65 7.64 -6.33 1.67
CA ALA A 65 7.34 -4.99 2.15
C ALA A 65 5.90 -4.57 1.80
N LEU A 66 5.47 -4.82 0.56
CA LEU A 66 4.12 -4.48 0.12
C LEU A 66 3.05 -5.38 0.77
N MET A 67 3.35 -6.65 1.06
CA MET A 67 2.43 -7.52 1.82
C MET A 67 2.16 -6.95 3.22
N LEU A 68 3.18 -6.48 3.92
CA LEU A 68 3.00 -5.85 5.24
C LEU A 68 2.15 -4.58 5.17
N ALA A 69 2.37 -3.74 4.14
CA ALA A 69 1.54 -2.56 3.90
C ALA A 69 0.07 -2.92 3.62
N ILE A 70 -0.17 -3.98 2.85
CA ILE A 70 -1.49 -4.53 2.53
C ILE A 70 -2.18 -5.08 3.77
N GLU A 71 -1.46 -5.79 4.63
CA GLU A 71 -1.99 -6.25 5.92
C GLU A 71 -2.42 -5.06 6.80
N GLY A 72 -1.64 -3.98 6.82
CA GLY A 72 -1.99 -2.73 7.51
C GLY A 72 -3.30 -2.12 7.03
N LEU A 73 -3.50 -2.04 5.71
CA LEU A 73 -4.78 -1.62 5.12
C LEU A 73 -5.92 -2.58 5.48
N SER A 74 -5.68 -3.88 5.41
CA SER A 74 -6.70 -4.91 5.66
C SER A 74 -7.22 -4.87 7.10
N LYS A 75 -6.34 -4.63 8.08
CA LYS A 75 -6.72 -4.42 9.49
C LYS A 75 -7.59 -3.19 9.68
N ARG A 76 -7.29 -2.07 8.99
CA ARG A 76 -8.13 -0.86 9.07
C ARG A 76 -9.52 -1.07 8.48
N VAL A 77 -9.61 -1.87 7.42
CA VAL A 77 -10.90 -2.28 6.83
C VAL A 77 -11.71 -3.10 7.84
N GLU A 78 -11.07 -4.07 8.48
CA GLU A 78 -11.70 -4.90 9.50
C GLU A 78 -12.19 -4.07 10.70
N ASP A 79 -11.35 -3.17 11.22
CA ASP A 79 -11.71 -2.25 12.30
C ASP A 79 -12.92 -1.36 11.94
N GLU A 80 -13.03 -0.91 10.69
CA GLU A 80 -14.18 -0.13 10.24
C GLU A 80 -15.46 -0.97 10.18
N HIS A 81 -15.39 -2.19 9.62
CA HIS A 81 -16.53 -3.09 9.58
C HIS A 81 -17.05 -3.43 10.98
N ILE A 82 -16.15 -3.63 11.95
CA ILE A 82 -16.53 -3.88 13.35
C ILE A 82 -17.24 -2.65 13.94
N LYS A 83 -16.71 -1.45 13.71
CA LYS A 83 -17.33 -0.20 14.19
C LYS A 83 -18.72 0.01 13.59
N GLN A 84 -18.86 -0.11 12.27
CA GLN A 84 -20.14 0.05 11.58
C GLN A 84 -21.16 -0.99 12.04
N SER A 85 -20.75 -2.24 12.24
CA SER A 85 -21.63 -3.30 12.73
C SER A 85 -22.12 -3.06 14.17
N ARG A 86 -21.27 -2.47 15.02
CA ARG A 86 -21.63 -2.10 16.39
C ARG A 86 -22.59 -0.91 16.43
N ASP A 87 -22.38 0.08 15.57
CA ASP A 87 -23.20 1.29 15.54
C ASP A 87 -24.57 1.06 14.86
N ALA A 88 -24.71 -0.04 14.10
CA ALA A 88 -25.96 -0.48 13.48
C ALA A 88 -26.80 -1.46 14.33
N ALA A 89 -26.30 -1.88 15.49
CA ALA A 89 -26.94 -2.82 16.42
C ALA A 89 -27.53 -2.08 17.65
#